data_AF-A0AAQ3P1D3-F1
#
_entry.id   AF-A0AAQ3P1D3-F1
#
_cell.length_a   1.000
_cell.length_b   1.000
_cell.length_c   1.000
_cell.angle_alpha   90.00
_cell.angle_beta   90.00
_cell.angle_gamma   90.00
#
_symmetry.space_group_name_H-M   'P 1'
#
loop_
_entity.id
_entity.type
_entity.pdbx_description
1 polymer ?
#
loop_
_entity_poly.entity_id
_entity_poly.type
_entity_poly.pdbx_seq_one_letter_code
_entity_poly.pdbx_strand_id
1 'polypeptide(L)'
;MSDKVNGLPEDQAWQELKLPELLNSDAVREIHATIEKEWDFLKRSACQTAAGRALWKHAIHDPLADLLAGETYLRNLHEKIKNDRLNNAREISGVILAVRTLWFDSRLEDALNSPTARAAQVVLLGAGLSTSAIHLILSS
;
A
#
# COMPACT_ATOMS: atom_id res chain seq x y z
N MET A 1 29.30 30.84 16.38
CA MET A 1 29.16 29.38 16.41
C MET A 1 27.96 29.03 15.55
N SER A 2 28.13 28.11 14.61
CA SER A 2 27.13 27.79 13.57
C SER A 2 26.28 26.63 14.08
N ASP A 3 25.02 26.92 14.42
CA ASP A 3 24.06 25.90 14.81
C ASP A 3 23.45 25.28 13.55
N LYS A 4 24.02 24.15 13.12
CA LYS A 4 23.42 23.24 12.16
C LYS A 4 22.18 22.61 12.79
N VAL A 5 21.01 23.20 12.55
CA VAL A 5 19.74 22.46 12.69
C VAL A 5 19.69 21.48 11.51
N ASN A 6 19.89 20.20 11.83
CA ASN A 6 19.74 19.08 10.89
C ASN A 6 18.31 19.04 10.34
N GLY A 7 18.07 19.76 9.25
CA GLY A 7 17.01 19.39 8.33
C GLY A 7 17.41 18.06 7.71
N LEU A 8 16.66 17.00 7.97
CA LEU A 8 16.64 15.84 7.08
C LEU A 8 16.42 16.40 5.67
N PRO A 9 17.29 16.10 4.69
CA PRO A 9 17.15 16.68 3.35
C PRO A 9 15.78 16.25 2.84
N GLU A 10 14.92 17.23 2.53
CA GLU A 10 13.54 17.01 2.05
C GLU A 10 13.50 15.88 1.00
N ASP A 11 14.54 15.81 0.17
CA ASP A 11 14.78 14.87 -0.92
C ASP A 11 14.69 13.37 -0.56
N GLN A 12 15.09 12.95 0.65
CA GLN A 12 15.05 11.52 1.03
C GLN A 12 13.62 11.03 1.28
N ALA A 13 12.79 11.83 1.94
CA ALA A 13 11.39 11.48 2.20
C ALA A 13 10.53 11.48 0.92
N TRP A 14 10.94 12.20 -0.13
CA TRP A 14 10.28 12.20 -1.45
C TRP A 14 10.66 10.99 -2.30
N GLN A 15 11.87 10.45 -2.15
CA GLN A 15 12.30 9.23 -2.86
C GLN A 15 11.44 8.01 -2.50
N GLU A 16 10.92 7.97 -1.26
CA GLU A 16 10.10 6.86 -0.75
C GLU A 16 8.69 6.82 -1.35
N LEU A 17 8.17 7.95 -1.82
CA LEU A 17 6.85 8.08 -2.42
C LEU A 17 6.86 8.02 -3.95
N LYS A 18 7.95 7.54 -4.57
CA LYS A 18 8.00 7.38 -6.02
C LYS A 18 6.83 6.51 -6.51
N LEU A 19 6.08 7.07 -7.45
CA LEU A 19 5.06 6.32 -8.17
C LEU A 19 5.69 5.08 -8.83
N PRO A 20 5.00 3.94 -8.83
CA PRO A 20 5.53 2.70 -9.40
C PRO A 20 5.87 2.84 -10.88
N GLU A 21 7.01 2.30 -11.31
CA GLU A 21 7.42 2.27 -12.73
C GLU A 21 6.45 1.46 -13.58
N LEU A 22 5.70 0.54 -12.96
CA LEU A 22 4.62 -0.22 -13.59
C LEU A 22 3.57 0.69 -14.24
N LEU A 23 3.41 1.92 -13.75
CA LEU A 23 2.54 2.94 -14.35
C LEU A 23 3.04 3.45 -15.71
N ASN A 24 4.28 3.16 -16.11
CA ASN A 24 4.81 3.51 -17.42
C ASN A 24 4.49 2.44 -18.49
N SER A 25 3.87 1.33 -18.12
CA SER A 25 3.44 0.29 -19.07
C SER A 25 2.07 0.63 -19.65
N ASP A 26 2.03 0.93 -20.95
CA ASP A 26 0.77 1.25 -21.65
C ASP A 26 -0.26 0.10 -21.55
N ALA A 27 0.20 -1.15 -21.58
CA ALA A 27 -0.68 -2.32 -21.45
C ALA A 27 -1.37 -2.35 -20.07
N VAL A 28 -0.63 -2.09 -18.99
CA VAL A 28 -1.21 -2.04 -17.64
C VAL A 28 -2.19 -0.89 -17.51
N ARG A 29 -1.86 0.29 -18.05
CA ARG A 29 -2.75 1.45 -18.06
C ARG A 29 -4.05 1.18 -18.81
N GLU A 30 -3.98 0.55 -19.99
CA GLU A 30 -5.14 0.20 -20.80
C GLU A 30 -6.06 -0.80 -20.09
N ILE A 31 -5.47 -1.81 -19.44
CA ILE A 31 -6.21 -2.78 -18.61
C ILE A 31 -6.97 -2.06 -17.50
N HIS A 32 -6.30 -1.19 -16.74
CA HIS A 32 -6.97 -0.43 -15.67
C HIS A 32 -8.04 0.52 -16.20
N ALA A 33 -7.78 1.24 -17.29
CA ALA A 33 -8.75 2.16 -17.88
C ALA A 33 -10.03 1.46 -18.39
N THR A 34 -9.88 0.21 -18.85
CA THR A 34 -10.99 -0.62 -19.29
C THR A 34 -11.81 -1.12 -18.09
N ILE A 35 -11.14 -1.68 -17.10
CA ILE A 35 -11.79 -2.34 -15.96
C ILE A 35 -12.35 -1.30 -14.97
N GLU A 36 -11.74 -0.12 -14.84
CA GLU A 36 -12.19 0.93 -13.92
C GLU A 36 -13.62 1.42 -14.23
N LYS A 37 -14.02 1.42 -15.51
CA LYS A 37 -15.39 1.77 -15.93
C LYS A 37 -16.45 0.80 -15.39
N GLU A 38 -16.03 -0.42 -15.07
CA GLU A 38 -16.90 -1.51 -14.60
C GLU A 38 -16.79 -1.73 -13.08
N TRP A 39 -15.97 -0.93 -12.39
CA TRP A 39 -15.79 -1.05 -10.95
C TRP A 39 -16.95 -0.46 -10.16
N ASP A 40 -17.61 -1.34 -9.41
CA ASP A 40 -18.53 -0.98 -8.33
C ASP A 40 -17.80 -0.34 -7.13
N PHE A 41 -18.58 0.15 -6.16
CA PHE A 41 -18.03 0.80 -4.97
C PHE A 41 -17.05 -0.08 -4.17
N LEU A 42 -17.29 -1.40 -4.08
CA LEU A 42 -16.43 -2.30 -3.32
C LEU A 42 -15.06 -2.45 -3.99
N LYS A 43 -15.03 -2.60 -5.31
CA LYS A 43 -13.79 -2.68 -6.08
C LYS A 43 -12.98 -1.39 -6.00
N ARG A 44 -13.63 -0.24 -6.09
CA ARG A 44 -12.97 1.08 -5.95
C ARG A 44 -12.33 1.24 -4.57
N SER A 45 -13.05 0.86 -3.51
CA SER A 45 -12.52 0.88 -2.14
C SER A 45 -11.33 -0.07 -1.95
N ALA A 46 -11.37 -1.25 -2.57
CA ALA A 46 -10.26 -2.19 -2.56
C ALA A 46 -9.03 -1.63 -3.29
N CYS A 47 -9.21 -0.92 -4.42
CA CYS A 47 -8.12 -0.26 -5.15
C CYS A 47 -7.51 0.89 -4.36
N GLN A 48 -8.31 1.70 -3.65
CA GLN A 48 -7.82 2.72 -2.71
C GLN A 48 -6.96 2.10 -1.60
N THR A 49 -7.40 0.96 -1.07
CA THR A 49 -6.66 0.22 -0.04
C THR A 49 -5.33 -0.30 -0.60
N ALA A 50 -5.34 -0.87 -1.82
CA ALA A 50 -4.11 -1.30 -2.50
C ALA A 50 -3.16 -0.13 -2.77
N ALA A 51 -3.66 1.04 -3.19
CA ALA A 51 -2.84 2.24 -3.38
C ALA A 51 -2.15 2.68 -2.09
N GLY A 52 -2.83 2.54 -0.95
CA GLY A 52 -2.24 2.74 0.37
C GLY A 52 -1.04 1.84 0.60
N ARG A 53 -1.19 0.54 0.34
CA ARG A 53 -0.10 -0.43 0.54
C ARG A 53 1.08 -0.18 -0.39
N ALA A 54 0.79 0.15 -1.65
CA ALA A 54 1.78 0.52 -2.66
C ALA A 54 2.64 1.73 -2.27
N LEU A 55 2.01 2.82 -1.82
CA LEU A 55 2.72 4.06 -1.49
C LEU A 55 3.40 4.02 -0.12
N TRP A 56 2.94 3.16 0.79
CA TRP A 56 3.57 2.90 2.08
C TRP A 56 4.49 1.66 2.06
N LYS A 57 5.08 1.35 0.89
CA LYS A 57 5.93 0.16 0.67
C LYS A 57 7.19 0.06 1.52
N HIS A 58 7.63 1.16 2.12
CA HIS A 58 8.75 1.16 3.07
C HIS A 58 8.37 0.48 4.40
N ALA A 59 7.07 0.47 4.73
CA ALA A 59 6.54 -0.19 5.91
C ALA A 59 5.85 -1.53 5.55
N ILE A 60 5.16 -1.60 4.41
CA ILE A 60 4.42 -2.78 3.98
C ILE A 60 5.11 -3.45 2.80
N HIS A 61 5.29 -4.78 2.86
CA HIS A 61 5.79 -5.55 1.73
C HIS A 61 4.65 -6.25 0.97
N ASP A 62 3.98 -5.52 0.07
CA ASP A 62 2.98 -6.09 -0.85
C ASP A 62 3.43 -5.93 -2.31
N PRO A 63 4.03 -6.96 -2.94
CA PRO A 63 4.60 -6.86 -4.27
C PRO A 63 3.55 -6.66 -5.39
N LEU A 64 2.26 -6.90 -5.10
CA LEU A 64 1.18 -6.77 -6.08
C LEU A 64 0.36 -5.50 -5.87
N ALA A 65 0.59 -4.74 -4.79
CA ALA A 65 -0.20 -3.54 -4.47
C ALA A 65 -0.22 -2.52 -5.61
N ASP A 66 0.94 -2.28 -6.23
CA ASP A 66 1.09 -1.32 -7.33
C ASP A 66 0.21 -1.68 -8.52
N LEU A 67 0.20 -2.97 -8.89
CA LEU A 67 -0.65 -3.48 -9.96
C LEU A 67 -2.12 -3.41 -9.57
N LEU A 68 -2.49 -3.83 -8.36
CA LEU A 68 -3.88 -3.92 -7.96
C LEU A 68 -4.54 -2.55 -7.74
N ALA A 69 -3.76 -1.53 -7.38
CA ALA A 69 -4.25 -0.18 -7.16
C ALA A 69 -4.69 0.51 -8.46
N GLY A 70 -3.95 0.31 -9.55
CA GLY A 70 -4.15 1.04 -10.80
C GLY A 70 -3.72 2.51 -10.74
N GLU A 71 -3.52 3.09 -11.93
CA GLU A 71 -2.95 4.43 -12.09
C GLU A 71 -3.75 5.52 -11.37
N THR A 72 -5.08 5.53 -11.55
CA THR A 72 -5.97 6.56 -11.00
C THR A 72 -5.82 6.66 -9.48
N TYR A 73 -5.86 5.53 -8.77
CA TYR A 73 -5.82 5.52 -7.31
C TYR A 73 -4.42 5.81 -6.76
N LEU A 74 -3.37 5.30 -7.43
CA LEU A 74 -1.99 5.60 -7.06
C LEU A 74 -1.68 7.10 -7.19
N ARG A 75 -2.01 7.72 -8.32
CA ARG A 75 -1.80 9.16 -8.52
C ARG A 75 -2.61 9.99 -7.54
N ASN A 76 -3.89 9.66 -7.35
CA ASN A 76 -4.75 10.42 -6.45
C ASN A 76 -4.27 10.37 -5.00
N LEU A 77 -3.84 9.20 -4.51
CA LEU A 77 -3.32 9.10 -3.14
C LEU A 77 -1.93 9.74 -3.02
N HIS A 78 -1.07 9.60 -4.03
CA HIS A 78 0.23 10.27 -4.07
C HIS A 78 0.09 11.79 -3.94
N GLU A 79 -0.79 12.41 -4.73
CA GLU A 79 -1.04 13.85 -4.65
C GLU A 79 -1.65 14.26 -3.30
N LYS A 80 -2.52 13.43 -2.70
CA LYS A 80 -3.02 13.68 -1.34
C LYS A 80 -1.89 13.69 -0.31
N ILE A 81 -1.03 12.67 -0.31
CA ILE A 81 0.12 12.59 0.61
C ILE A 81 1.04 13.79 0.43
N LYS A 82 1.32 14.16 -0.83
CA LYS A 82 2.11 15.33 -1.17
C LYS A 82 1.49 16.62 -0.61
N ASN A 83 0.19 16.81 -0.79
CA ASN A 83 -0.54 17.97 -0.27
C ASN A 83 -0.57 17.98 1.26
N ASP A 84 -0.76 16.84 1.92
CA ASP A 84 -0.75 16.75 3.39
C ASP A 84 0.61 17.21 3.93
N ARG A 85 1.70 16.78 3.29
CA ARG A 85 3.06 17.20 3.67
C ARG A 85 3.31 18.69 3.42
N LEU A 86 2.96 19.21 2.23
CA LEU A 86 3.13 20.63 1.90
C LEU A 86 2.36 21.55 2.84
N ASN A 87 1.21 21.09 3.34
CA ASN A 87 0.40 21.84 4.29
C ASN A 87 0.77 21.57 5.77
N ASN A 88 1.84 20.81 6.03
CA ASN A 88 2.25 20.38 7.37
C ASN A 88 1.07 19.78 8.17
N ALA A 89 0.26 18.96 7.50
CA ALA A 89 -0.90 18.33 8.10
C ALA A 89 -0.46 17.45 9.28
N ARG A 90 -1.27 17.44 10.34
CA ARG A 90 -1.04 16.59 11.52
C ARG A 90 -1.06 15.10 11.18
N GLU A 91 -1.86 14.74 10.17
CA GLU A 91 -2.07 13.37 9.72
C GLU A 91 -1.76 13.29 8.23
N ILE A 92 -1.06 12.22 7.83
CA ILE A 92 -0.70 11.98 6.44
C ILE A 92 -1.62 10.89 5.87
N SER A 93 -2.14 11.12 4.67
CA SER A 93 -3.00 10.18 3.96
C SER A 93 -2.36 8.80 3.83
N GLY A 94 -3.15 7.75 4.06
CA GLY A 94 -2.73 6.36 3.89
C GLY A 94 -2.01 5.75 5.11
N VAL A 95 -1.59 6.52 6.13
CA VAL A 95 -0.98 5.96 7.36
C VAL A 95 -1.87 4.90 8.00
N ILE A 96 -3.18 5.16 8.09
CA ILE A 96 -4.13 4.20 8.68
C ILE A 96 -4.23 2.90 7.88
N LEU A 97 -4.05 2.96 6.55
CA LEU A 97 -4.00 1.76 5.71
C LEU A 97 -2.73 0.97 5.98
N ALA A 98 -1.61 1.66 6.22
CA ALA A 98 -0.35 1.02 6.59
C ALA A 98 -0.43 0.30 7.93
N VAL A 99 -0.87 1.00 8.97
CA VAL A 99 -1.06 0.43 10.32
C VAL A 99 -2.02 -0.75 10.29
N ARG A 100 -3.13 -0.62 9.54
CA ARG A 100 -4.11 -1.70 9.38
C ARG A 100 -3.44 -2.95 8.78
N THR A 101 -2.71 -2.82 7.68
CA THR A 101 -2.07 -3.98 7.04
C THR A 101 -1.05 -4.63 7.97
N LEU A 102 -0.16 -3.84 8.60
CA LEU A 102 0.83 -4.35 9.54
C LEU A 102 0.19 -5.13 10.70
N TRP A 103 -0.91 -4.62 11.26
CA TRP A 103 -1.62 -5.32 12.33
C TRP A 103 -2.24 -6.64 11.86
N PHE A 104 -2.82 -6.68 10.65
CA PHE A 104 -3.37 -7.93 10.12
C PHE A 104 -2.26 -8.93 9.80
N ASP A 105 -1.19 -8.49 9.15
CA ASP A 105 -0.05 -9.36 8.80
C ASP A 105 0.59 -9.93 10.06
N SER A 106 0.78 -9.14 11.13
CA SER A 106 1.32 -9.65 12.39
C SER A 106 0.41 -10.73 13.01
N ARG A 107 -0.92 -10.61 12.90
CA ARG A 107 -1.86 -11.62 13.41
C ARG A 107 -1.83 -12.90 12.59
N LEU A 108 -1.63 -12.78 11.28
CA LEU A 108 -1.44 -13.93 10.41
C LEU A 108 -0.12 -14.63 10.71
N GLU A 109 0.96 -13.88 10.88
CA GLU A 109 2.27 -14.41 11.29
C GLU A 109 2.19 -15.12 12.66
N ASP A 110 1.55 -14.51 13.66
CA ASP A 110 1.32 -15.14 14.96
C ASP A 110 0.61 -16.50 14.82
N ALA A 111 -0.42 -16.57 13.97
CA ALA A 111 -1.18 -17.79 13.73
C ALA A 111 -0.34 -18.86 13.00
N LEU A 112 0.42 -18.45 11.99
CA LEU A 112 1.31 -19.32 11.20
C LEU A 112 2.51 -19.83 11.99
N ASN A 113 2.99 -19.06 12.96
CA ASN A 113 4.11 -19.44 13.83
C ASN A 113 3.64 -20.15 15.13
N SER A 114 2.33 -20.35 15.30
CA SER A 114 1.80 -21.03 16.47
C SER A 114 2.19 -22.53 16.50
N PRO A 115 2.32 -23.16 17.68
CA PRO A 115 2.61 -24.59 17.79
C PRO A 115 1.57 -25.49 17.08
N THR A 116 0.36 -24.97 16.88
CA THR A 116 -0.75 -25.62 16.19
C THR A 116 -0.85 -25.25 14.71
N ALA A 117 0.15 -24.57 14.13
CA ALA A 117 0.10 -24.05 12.76
C ALA A 117 -0.30 -25.08 11.70
N ARG A 118 0.16 -26.35 11.83
CA ARG A 118 -0.23 -27.44 10.92
C ARG A 118 -1.73 -27.80 10.96
N ALA A 119 -2.44 -27.40 12.01
CA ALA A 119 -3.89 -27.57 12.16
C ALA A 119 -4.65 -26.25 12.06
N ALA A 120 -3.96 -25.12 11.86
CA ALA A 120 -4.59 -23.81 11.79
C ALA A 120 -5.18 -23.59 10.39
N GLN A 121 -6.45 -23.17 10.34
CA GLN A 121 -7.11 -22.72 9.12
C GLN A 121 -7.34 -21.22 9.21
N VAL A 122 -6.82 -20.47 8.25
CA VAL A 122 -7.04 -19.02 8.13
C VAL A 122 -8.11 -18.77 7.07
N VAL A 123 -9.11 -17.96 7.42
CA VAL A 123 -10.16 -17.52 6.50
C VAL A 123 -10.16 -15.99 6.44
N LEU A 124 -9.89 -15.44 5.26
CA LEU A 124 -9.96 -14.00 4.99
C LEU A 124 -11.33 -13.65 4.39
N LEU A 125 -12.21 -13.09 5.22
CA LEU A 125 -13.54 -12.64 4.77
C LEU A 125 -13.45 -11.24 4.18
N GLY A 126 -14.11 -11.02 3.04
CA GLY A 126 -14.06 -9.73 2.35
C GLY A 126 -12.65 -9.34 1.90
N ALA A 127 -11.84 -10.34 1.51
CA ALA A 127 -10.42 -10.16 1.21
C ALA A 127 -10.15 -9.10 0.14
N GLY A 128 -11.09 -8.85 -0.78
CA GLY A 128 -10.96 -7.80 -1.80
C GLY A 128 -9.68 -8.00 -2.61
N LEU A 129 -8.79 -7.01 -2.56
CA LEU A 129 -7.47 -7.03 -3.21
C LEU A 129 -6.34 -7.32 -2.20
N SER A 130 -6.62 -8.02 -1.10
CA SER A 130 -5.59 -8.48 -0.15
C SER A 130 -4.73 -9.56 -0.80
N THR A 131 -3.43 -9.46 -0.60
CA THR A 131 -2.40 -10.36 -1.13
C THR A 131 -1.63 -11.05 0.00
N SER A 132 -2.10 -10.93 1.25
CA SER A 132 -1.43 -11.47 2.44
C SER A 132 -1.16 -12.98 2.31
N ALA A 133 -2.09 -13.74 1.71
CA ALA A 133 -1.89 -15.17 1.45
C ALA A 133 -0.74 -15.45 0.45
N ILE A 134 -0.46 -14.53 -0.47
CA ILE A 134 0.59 -14.70 -1.48
C ILE A 134 1.95 -14.27 -0.91
N HIS A 135 2.05 -13.08 -0.32
CA HIS A 135 3.38 -12.57 0.09
C HIS A 135 3.88 -13.22 1.38
N LEU A 136 3.01 -13.63 2.33
CA LEU A 136 3.45 -14.32 3.55
C LEU A 136 4.01 -15.72 3.23
N ILE A 137 3.49 -16.39 2.20
CA ILE A 137 4.06 -17.65 1.69
C ILE A 137 5.42 -17.41 1.03
N LEU A 138 5.61 -16.29 0.33
CA LEU A 138 6.89 -15.95 -0.31
C LEU A 138 7.96 -15.42 0.67
N SER A 139 7.56 -15.11 1.91
CA SER A 139 8.44 -14.59 2.96
C SER A 139 8.88 -15.65 3.98
N SER A 140 8.40 -16.91 3.83
CA SER A 140 8.71 -18.06 4.69
C SER A 140 9.67 -19.05 4.03
#